data_AF-A0A1H5SGU3-F1
#
_entry.id   AF-A0A1H5SGU3-F1
#
_cell.length_a   1.000
_cell.length_b   1.000
_cell.length_c   1.000
_cell.angle_alpha   90.00
_cell.angle_beta   90.00
_cell.angle_gamma   90.00
#
_symmetry.space_group_name_H-M   'P 1'
#
loop_
_entity.id
_entity.type
_entity.pdbx_description
1 polymer ?
#
loop_
_entity_poly.entity_id
_entity_poly.type
_entity_poly.pdbx_seq_one_letter_code
_entity_poly.pdbx_strand_id
1 'polypeptide(L)'
;MLEAQRILTLQDLATAFGHDATLATPVAASAFEQLVLDQHMANFDLWHQEDQARDVAASDHTITVVKHEIDRLNQRRNDLAEQIDLALLAELPAFDLALPLHSETPGLMIDRLSIIELKRFHTAEEVQRPDADEAHHQRNRARLAVLDEQRNDLAGCLDALWKDVNAGKRRFKLYRQLKMYNDPSLNPVLYQKAQK
;
A
#
# COMPACT_ATOMS: atom_id res chain seq x y z
N MET A 1 14.21 9.02 -10.34
CA MET A 1 12.95 9.54 -9.76
C MET A 1 12.18 8.40 -9.14
N LEU A 2 11.73 7.42 -9.94
CA LEU A 2 11.33 6.11 -9.43
C LEU A 2 12.53 5.16 -9.46
N GLU A 3 12.82 4.55 -8.32
CA GLU A 3 13.82 3.51 -8.12
C GLU A 3 13.26 2.56 -7.06
N ALA A 4 13.00 1.30 -7.42
CA ALA A 4 12.29 0.38 -6.53
C ALA A 4 13.04 0.20 -5.20
N GLN A 5 14.38 0.11 -5.22
CA GLN A 5 15.18 -0.06 -4.00
C GLN A 5 15.03 1.12 -3.02
N ARG A 6 14.90 2.34 -3.53
CA ARG A 6 14.67 3.53 -2.71
C ARG A 6 13.28 3.50 -2.07
N ILE A 7 12.26 3.09 -2.82
CA ILE A 7 10.89 2.90 -2.33
C ILE A 7 10.86 1.87 -1.20
N LEU A 8 11.48 0.71 -1.41
CA LEU A 8 11.62 -0.34 -0.40
C LEU A 8 12.28 0.20 0.88
N THR A 9 13.36 0.96 0.74
CA THR A 9 14.06 1.56 1.89
C THR A 9 13.16 2.51 2.67
N LEU A 10 12.37 3.34 1.99
CA LEU A 10 11.42 4.26 2.64
C LEU A 10 10.33 3.49 3.40
N GLN A 11 9.80 2.42 2.81
CA GLN A 11 8.78 1.57 3.41
C GLN A 11 9.32 0.84 4.64
N ASP A 12 10.54 0.28 4.57
CA ASP A 12 11.21 -0.38 5.71
C ASP A 12 11.39 0.59 6.89
N LEU A 13 11.92 1.78 6.61
CA LEU A 13 12.15 2.81 7.63
C LEU A 13 10.84 3.30 8.24
N ALA A 14 9.80 3.49 7.42
CA ALA A 14 8.50 3.93 7.88
C ALA A 14 7.80 2.88 8.74
N THR A 15 7.87 1.59 8.37
CA THR A 15 7.37 0.50 9.21
C THR A 15 8.09 0.48 10.55
N ALA A 16 9.43 0.52 10.55
CA ALA A 16 10.21 0.53 11.79
C ALA A 16 9.86 1.72 12.69
N PHE A 17 9.82 2.93 12.12
CA PHE A 17 9.42 4.15 12.85
C PHE A 17 7.99 4.08 13.39
N GLY A 18 7.05 3.51 12.63
CA GLY A 18 5.66 3.34 13.06
C GLY A 18 5.53 2.44 14.29
N HIS A 19 6.40 1.44 14.44
CA HIS A 19 6.44 0.55 15.61
C HIS A 19 7.31 1.07 16.76
N ASP A 20 8.30 1.92 16.47
CA ASP A 20 9.17 2.53 17.46
C ASP A 20 9.45 4.00 17.13
N ALA A 21 8.70 4.90 17.79
CA ALA A 21 8.82 6.34 17.62
C ALA A 21 10.14 6.94 18.17
N THR A 22 11.00 6.13 18.81
CA THR A 22 12.35 6.57 19.19
C THR A 22 13.33 6.53 18.01
N LEU A 23 12.99 5.80 16.94
CA LEU A 23 13.77 5.76 15.71
C LEU A 23 13.65 7.08 14.95
N ALA A 24 14.62 7.34 14.08
CA ALA A 24 14.61 8.53 13.25
C ALA A 24 13.43 8.49 12.28
N THR A 25 12.68 9.60 12.20
CA THR A 25 11.61 9.76 11.22
C THR A 25 12.17 9.61 9.80
N PRO A 26 11.56 8.80 8.93
CA PRO A 26 11.97 8.69 7.54
C PRO A 26 11.91 10.06 6.84
N VAL A 27 12.99 10.42 6.15
CA VAL A 27 13.09 11.69 5.43
C VAL A 27 12.92 11.46 3.94
N ALA A 28 11.87 12.06 3.37
CA ALA A 28 11.68 12.15 1.93
C ALA A 28 12.64 13.18 1.32
N ALA A 29 13.35 12.78 0.27
CA ALA A 29 14.24 13.68 -0.50
C ALA A 29 13.49 14.48 -1.58
N SER A 30 12.22 14.14 -1.85
CA SER A 30 11.40 14.80 -2.88
C SER A 30 9.90 14.70 -2.56
N ALA A 31 9.08 15.48 -3.27
CA ALA A 31 7.62 15.38 -3.18
C ALA A 31 7.10 13.99 -3.58
N PHE A 32 7.76 13.31 -4.53
CA PHE A 32 7.42 11.94 -4.90
C PHE A 32 7.69 10.96 -3.76
N GLU A 33 8.86 11.06 -3.11
CA GLU A 33 9.17 10.21 -1.95
C GLU A 33 8.21 10.48 -0.77
N GLN A 34 7.76 11.73 -0.60
CA GLN A 34 6.75 12.06 0.40
C GLN A 34 5.43 11.35 0.11
N LEU A 35 4.97 11.33 -1.16
CA LEU A 35 3.78 10.58 -1.55
C LEU A 35 3.93 9.09 -1.24
N VAL A 36 5.09 8.50 -1.48
CA VAL A 36 5.38 7.09 -1.14
C VAL A 36 5.30 6.85 0.37
N LEU A 37 5.88 7.73 1.19
CA LEU A 37 5.79 7.64 2.64
C LEU A 37 4.36 7.78 3.15
N ASP A 38 3.62 8.78 2.66
CA ASP A 38 2.22 9.01 3.05
C ASP A 38 1.34 7.81 2.68
N GLN A 39 1.59 7.24 1.49
CA GLN A 39 0.89 6.05 1.00
C GLN A 39 1.18 4.83 1.88
N HIS A 40 2.45 4.62 2.24
CA HIS A 40 2.85 3.53 3.11
C HIS A 40 2.27 3.69 4.52
N MET A 41 2.31 4.90 5.09
CA MET A 41 1.73 5.17 6.40
C MET A 41 0.21 5.00 6.42
N ALA A 42 -0.50 5.29 5.33
CA ALA A 42 -1.93 4.98 5.22
C ALA A 42 -2.19 3.46 5.26
N ASN A 43 -1.32 2.66 4.63
CA ASN A 43 -1.38 1.19 4.74
C ASN A 43 -0.99 0.68 6.13
N PHE A 44 0.01 1.29 6.77
CA PHE A 44 0.41 0.98 8.15
C PHE A 44 -0.76 1.20 9.12
N ASP A 45 -1.38 2.38 9.07
CA ASP A 45 -2.54 2.72 9.91
C ASP A 45 -3.70 1.75 9.64
N LEU A 46 -3.96 1.45 8.36
CA LEU A 46 -5.03 0.53 7.96
C LEU A 46 -4.80 -0.87 8.51
N TRP A 47 -3.57 -1.39 8.45
CA TRP A 47 -3.21 -2.69 9.00
C TRP A 47 -3.58 -2.79 10.49
N HIS A 48 -3.19 -1.79 11.28
CA HIS A 48 -3.45 -1.77 12.71
C HIS A 48 -4.93 -1.55 13.06
N GLN A 49 -5.69 -0.86 12.21
CA GLN A 49 -7.15 -0.77 12.36
C GLN A 49 -7.83 -2.10 12.05
N GLU A 50 -7.35 -2.83 11.03
CA GLU A 50 -7.85 -4.17 10.72
C GLU A 50 -7.56 -5.15 11.88
N ASP A 51 -6.39 -5.09 12.50
CA ASP A 51 -6.08 -5.90 13.69
C ASP A 51 -7.03 -5.60 14.86
N GLN A 52 -7.31 -4.31 15.12
CA GLN A 52 -8.30 -3.91 16.14
C GLN A 52 -9.71 -4.43 15.83
N ALA A 53 -10.10 -4.49 14.54
CA ALA A 53 -11.39 -5.04 14.13
C ALA A 53 -11.51 -6.56 14.37
N ARG A 54 -10.39 -7.27 14.56
CA ARG A 54 -10.36 -8.72 14.84
C ARG A 54 -10.45 -9.06 16.32
N ASP A 55 -10.42 -8.08 17.21
CA ASP A 55 -10.58 -8.33 18.64
C ASP A 55 -12.01 -8.80 18.96
N VAL A 56 -12.12 -10.06 19.39
CA VAL A 56 -13.40 -10.69 19.75
C VAL A 56 -14.03 -10.11 21.01
N ALA A 57 -13.26 -9.36 21.81
CA ALA A 57 -13.74 -8.66 23.00
C ALA A 57 -14.17 -7.21 22.71
N ALA A 58 -13.97 -6.71 21.48
CA ALA A 58 -14.36 -5.36 21.10
C ALA A 58 -15.88 -5.16 21.20
N SER A 59 -16.30 -3.98 21.67
CA SER A 59 -17.71 -3.61 21.71
C SER A 59 -18.27 -3.29 20.32
N ASP A 60 -19.58 -3.41 20.12
CA ASP A 60 -20.26 -3.01 18.88
C ASP A 60 -19.95 -1.55 18.48
N HIS A 61 -19.88 -0.66 19.48
CA HIS A 61 -19.49 0.73 19.27
C HIS A 61 -18.05 0.83 18.73
N THR A 62 -17.11 0.11 19.36
CA THR A 62 -15.71 0.07 18.92
C THR A 62 -15.61 -0.43 17.48
N ILE A 63 -16.27 -1.54 17.15
CA ILE A 63 -16.29 -2.09 15.79
C ILE A 63 -16.85 -1.10 14.78
N THR A 64 -17.89 -0.34 15.14
CA THR A 64 -18.45 0.70 14.26
C THR A 64 -17.43 1.82 13.97
N VAL A 65 -16.75 2.33 15.01
CA VAL A 65 -15.71 3.36 14.87
C VAL A 65 -14.56 2.86 14.00
N VAL A 66 -14.04 1.66 14.31
CA VAL A 66 -12.95 1.04 13.56
C VAL A 66 -13.35 0.82 12.09
N LYS A 67 -14.59 0.40 11.82
CA LYS A 67 -15.07 0.21 10.44
C LYS A 67 -15.03 1.51 9.63
N HIS A 68 -15.46 2.62 10.22
CA HIS A 68 -15.39 3.93 9.56
C HIS A 68 -13.95 4.37 9.30
N GLU A 69 -13.03 4.12 10.24
CA GLU A 69 -11.61 4.43 10.05
C GLU A 69 -10.98 3.54 8.96
N ILE A 70 -11.29 2.25 8.93
CA ILE A 70 -10.89 1.33 7.87
C ILE A 70 -11.35 1.83 6.50
N ASP A 71 -12.60 2.29 6.36
CA ASP A 71 -13.10 2.83 5.09
C ASP A 71 -12.37 4.10 4.67
N ARG A 72 -12.14 5.02 5.62
CA ARG A 72 -11.39 6.26 5.39
C ARG A 72 -9.96 5.99 4.96
N LEU A 73 -9.26 5.08 5.64
CA LEU A 73 -7.88 4.73 5.35
C LEU A 73 -7.76 3.96 4.02
N ASN A 74 -8.70 3.07 3.72
CA ASN A 74 -8.79 2.41 2.41
C ASN A 74 -8.99 3.41 1.26
N GLN A 75 -9.78 4.46 1.46
CA GLN A 75 -9.90 5.52 0.46
C GLN A 75 -8.59 6.31 0.34
N ARG A 76 -8.01 6.72 1.47
CA ARG A 76 -6.75 7.48 1.51
C ARG A 76 -5.60 6.75 0.81
N ARG A 77 -5.38 5.45 1.08
CA ARG A 77 -4.31 4.69 0.41
C ARG A 77 -4.48 4.65 -1.10
N ASN A 78 -5.73 4.52 -1.56
CA ASN A 78 -6.06 4.44 -2.98
C ASN A 78 -5.83 5.80 -3.65
N ASP A 79 -6.28 6.89 -3.02
CA ASP A 79 -6.07 8.25 -3.52
C ASP A 79 -4.59 8.60 -3.60
N LEU A 80 -3.78 8.12 -2.65
CA LEU A 80 -2.33 8.32 -2.65
C LEU A 80 -1.65 7.49 -3.75
N ALA A 81 -2.07 6.24 -3.97
CA ALA A 81 -1.59 5.45 -5.10
C ALA A 81 -1.91 6.13 -6.45
N GLU A 82 -3.11 6.70 -6.61
CA GLU A 82 -3.44 7.49 -7.80
C GLU A 82 -2.63 8.78 -7.92
N GLN A 83 -2.32 9.46 -6.81
CA GLN A 83 -1.46 10.65 -6.81
C GLN A 83 -0.02 10.32 -7.20
N ILE A 84 0.51 9.18 -6.77
CA ILE A 84 1.81 8.65 -7.24
C ILE A 84 1.80 8.49 -8.75
N ASP A 85 0.75 7.87 -9.30
CA ASP A 85 0.61 7.71 -10.76
C ASP A 85 0.51 9.05 -11.51
N LEU A 86 -0.24 10.00 -10.97
CA LEU A 86 -0.34 11.35 -11.53
C LEU A 86 1.00 12.07 -11.54
N ALA A 87 1.77 11.98 -10.44
CA ALA A 87 3.10 12.56 -10.33
C ALA A 87 4.05 11.96 -11.39
N LEU A 88 4.01 10.64 -11.59
CA LEU A 88 4.83 9.98 -12.60
C LEU A 88 4.39 10.32 -14.03
N LEU A 89 3.08 10.40 -14.30
CA LEU A 89 2.56 10.78 -15.62
C LEU A 89 2.91 12.23 -15.99
N ALA A 90 2.95 13.14 -15.01
CA ALA A 90 3.29 14.54 -15.24
C ALA A 90 4.72 14.76 -15.75
N GLU A 91 5.62 13.80 -15.48
CA GLU A 91 7.03 13.83 -15.86
C GLU A 91 7.28 13.19 -17.22
N LEU A 92 6.31 12.45 -17.74
CA LEU A 92 6.43 11.78 -19.03
C LEU A 92 6.00 12.71 -20.16
N PRO A 93 6.73 12.70 -21.30
CA PRO A 93 6.21 13.31 -22.51
C PRO A 93 4.93 12.59 -22.95
N ALA A 94 4.15 13.23 -23.82
CA ALA A 94 3.04 12.57 -24.48
C ALA A 94 3.55 11.29 -25.18
N PHE A 95 2.99 10.13 -24.81
CA PHE A 95 3.35 8.83 -25.37
C PHE A 95 2.30 8.34 -26.38
N ASP A 96 2.74 7.52 -27.33
CA ASP A 96 1.87 6.92 -28.34
C ASP A 96 0.88 5.93 -27.69
N LEU A 97 -0.41 6.11 -27.97
CA LEU A 97 -1.48 5.25 -27.45
C LEU A 97 -1.46 3.85 -28.08
N ALA A 98 -0.75 3.65 -29.20
CA ALA A 98 -0.50 2.35 -29.81
C ALA A 98 0.52 1.50 -29.02
N LEU A 99 1.28 2.09 -28.08
CA LEU A 99 2.19 1.33 -27.23
C LEU A 99 1.43 0.27 -26.41
N PRO A 100 2.05 -0.90 -26.16
CA PRO A 100 1.49 -1.91 -25.28
C PRO A 100 1.17 -1.33 -23.89
N LEU A 101 -0.06 -1.56 -23.44
CA LEU A 101 -0.52 -1.18 -22.10
C LEU A 101 -0.06 -2.22 -21.08
N HIS A 102 0.54 -1.77 -19.99
CA HIS A 102 0.75 -2.59 -18.79
C HIS A 102 -0.56 -2.69 -17.99
N SER A 103 -0.85 -3.88 -17.45
CA SER A 103 -2.08 -4.12 -16.69
C SER A 103 -2.16 -3.34 -15.38
N GLU A 104 -1.02 -3.10 -14.76
CA GLU A 104 -0.90 -2.36 -13.51
C GLU A 104 -0.16 -1.04 -13.71
N THR A 105 -0.46 -0.05 -12.86
CA THR A 105 0.26 1.22 -12.80
C THR A 105 1.38 1.16 -11.73
N PRO A 106 2.42 2.00 -11.82
CA PRO A 106 3.44 2.08 -10.79
C PRO A 106 2.89 2.33 -9.37
N GLY A 107 1.88 3.19 -9.23
CA GLY A 107 1.23 3.48 -7.95
C GLY A 107 0.60 2.25 -7.30
N LEU A 108 -0.07 1.39 -8.09
CA LEU A 108 -0.61 0.12 -7.61
C LEU A 108 0.48 -0.89 -7.22
N MET A 109 1.59 -0.91 -7.97
CA MET A 109 2.73 -1.77 -7.63
C MET A 109 3.40 -1.31 -6.34
N ILE A 110 3.54 0.00 -6.12
CA ILE A 110 4.06 0.58 -4.88
C ILE A 110 3.16 0.28 -3.68
N ASP A 111 1.83 0.36 -3.85
CA ASP A 111 0.87 -0.04 -2.82
C ASP A 111 1.02 -1.51 -2.43
N ARG A 112 1.14 -2.40 -3.42
CA ARG A 112 1.36 -3.82 -3.18
C ARG A 112 2.70 -4.09 -2.50
N LEU A 113 3.77 -3.36 -2.85
CA LEU A 113 5.06 -3.43 -2.15
C LEU A 113 4.91 -3.03 -0.68
N SER A 114 4.19 -1.95 -0.38
CA SER A 114 3.89 -1.50 1.00
C SER A 114 3.20 -2.60 1.81
N ILE A 115 2.16 -3.25 1.24
CA ILE A 115 1.43 -4.33 1.89
C ILE A 115 2.33 -5.56 2.13
N ILE A 116 3.19 -5.90 1.15
CA ILE A 116 4.16 -7.00 1.31
C ILE A 116 5.14 -6.67 2.44
N GLU A 117 5.62 -5.43 2.55
CA GLU A 117 6.55 -5.04 3.61
C GLU A 117 5.92 -5.15 5.01
N LEU A 118 4.67 -4.71 5.18
CA LEU A 118 3.97 -4.86 6.46
C LEU A 118 3.79 -6.33 6.84
N LYS A 119 3.41 -7.18 5.88
CA LYS A 119 3.32 -8.64 6.10
C LYS A 119 4.67 -9.23 6.49
N ARG A 120 5.73 -8.79 5.81
CA ARG A 120 7.10 -9.26 6.02
C ARG A 120 7.59 -8.89 7.41
N PHE A 121 7.40 -7.64 7.84
CA PHE A 121 7.74 -7.16 9.18
C PHE A 121 7.08 -8.01 10.26
N HIS A 122 5.75 -8.13 10.24
CA HIS A 122 5.03 -8.91 11.25
C HIS A 122 5.32 -10.42 11.19
N THR A 123 5.57 -10.96 10.00
CA THR A 123 6.01 -12.36 9.88
C THR A 123 7.40 -12.54 10.51
N ALA A 124 8.30 -11.57 10.40
CA ALA A 124 9.61 -11.61 11.04
C ALA A 124 9.50 -11.57 12.57
N GLU A 125 8.55 -10.81 13.13
CA GLU A 125 8.25 -10.84 14.56
C GLU A 125 7.81 -12.24 15.01
N GLU A 126 6.90 -12.87 14.29
CA GLU A 126 6.44 -14.24 14.59
C GLU A 126 7.56 -15.30 14.42
N VAL A 127 8.53 -15.06 13.55
CA VAL A 127 9.75 -15.90 13.48
C VAL A 127 10.58 -15.81 14.76
N GLN A 128 10.60 -14.66 15.44
CA GLN A 128 11.40 -14.41 16.65
C GLN A 128 10.61 -14.57 17.95
N ARG A 129 9.32 -14.94 17.87
CA ARG A 129 8.41 -15.02 19.02
C ARG A 129 8.86 -16.02 20.09
N PRO A 130 9.26 -15.60 21.32
CA PRO A 130 9.91 -16.48 22.29
C PRO A 130 9.04 -17.63 22.85
N ASP A 131 7.72 -17.47 22.85
CA ASP A 131 6.74 -18.40 23.42
C ASP A 131 6.11 -19.35 22.39
N ALA A 132 6.57 -19.32 21.14
CA ALA A 132 6.07 -20.17 20.08
C ALA A 132 6.82 -21.53 20.01
N ASP A 133 6.15 -22.54 19.46
CA ASP A 133 6.78 -23.84 19.21
C ASP A 133 7.63 -23.82 17.92
N GLU A 134 8.49 -24.82 17.77
CA GLU A 134 9.37 -24.92 16.60
C GLU A 134 8.58 -25.07 15.28
N ALA A 135 7.39 -25.69 15.32
CA ALA A 135 6.53 -25.83 14.14
C ALA A 135 5.96 -24.46 13.69
N HIS A 136 5.64 -23.57 14.61
CA HIS A 136 5.28 -22.19 14.36
C HIS A 136 6.44 -21.43 13.71
N HIS A 137 7.63 -21.50 14.31
CA HIS A 137 8.82 -20.83 13.78
C HIS A 137 9.16 -21.30 12.37
N GLN A 138 9.11 -22.61 12.10
CA GLN A 138 9.34 -23.15 10.76
C GLN A 138 8.32 -22.66 9.73
N ARG A 139 7.03 -22.63 10.09
CA ARG A 139 5.98 -22.11 9.20
C ARG A 139 6.18 -20.64 8.88
N ASN A 140 6.54 -19.80 9.86
CA ASN A 140 6.76 -18.38 9.63
C ASN A 140 8.08 -18.10 8.91
N ARG A 141 9.13 -18.90 9.10
CA ARG A 141 10.35 -18.83 8.26
C ARG A 141 10.04 -19.11 6.79
N ALA A 142 9.24 -20.14 6.52
CA ALA A 142 8.81 -20.45 5.16
C ALA A 142 7.96 -19.33 4.54
N ARG A 143 7.03 -18.74 5.31
CA ARG A 143 6.23 -17.58 4.87
C ARG A 143 7.10 -16.37 4.59
N LEU A 144 8.06 -16.07 5.46
CA LEU A 144 8.97 -14.95 5.31
C LEU A 144 9.77 -15.07 4.01
N ALA A 145 10.29 -16.26 3.71
CA ALA A 145 11.01 -16.51 2.46
C ALA A 145 10.14 -16.24 1.21
N VAL A 146 8.86 -16.64 1.23
CA VAL A 146 7.92 -16.34 0.14
C VAL A 146 7.64 -14.83 0.03
N LEU A 147 7.52 -14.12 1.16
CA LEU A 147 7.31 -12.67 1.15
C LEU A 147 8.54 -11.92 0.63
N ASP A 148 9.75 -12.37 0.97
CA ASP A 148 11.01 -11.84 0.43
C ASP A 148 11.08 -12.04 -1.09
N GLU A 149 10.72 -13.22 -1.59
CA GLU A 149 10.64 -13.51 -3.03
C GLU A 149 9.63 -12.58 -3.72
N GLN A 150 8.40 -12.49 -3.21
CA GLN A 150 7.36 -11.62 -3.76
C GLN A 150 7.77 -10.14 -3.80
N ARG A 151 8.44 -9.66 -2.74
CA ARG A 151 8.95 -8.29 -2.64
C ARG A 151 9.98 -8.02 -3.72
N ASN A 152 10.96 -8.90 -3.87
CA ASN A 152 12.05 -8.76 -4.83
C ASN A 152 11.54 -8.85 -6.28
N ASP A 153 10.65 -9.80 -6.57
CA ASP A 153 10.04 -9.96 -7.89
C ASP A 153 9.23 -8.72 -8.27
N LEU A 154 8.39 -8.22 -7.38
CA LEU A 154 7.56 -7.04 -7.65
C LEU A 154 8.40 -5.77 -7.81
N ALA A 155 9.46 -5.61 -7.02
CA ALA A 155 10.42 -4.52 -7.18
C ALA A 155 11.12 -4.58 -8.55
N GLY A 156 11.58 -5.77 -8.97
CA GLY A 156 12.16 -5.98 -10.28
C GLY A 156 11.18 -5.69 -11.42
N CYS A 157 9.91 -6.10 -11.28
CA CYS A 157 8.85 -5.76 -12.22
C CYS A 157 8.60 -4.25 -12.30
N LEU A 158 8.63 -3.54 -11.17
CA LEU A 158 8.43 -2.09 -11.11
C LEU A 158 9.54 -1.35 -11.85
N ASP A 159 10.80 -1.71 -11.60
CA ASP A 159 11.95 -1.14 -12.31
C ASP A 159 11.89 -1.44 -13.81
N ALA A 160 11.52 -2.67 -14.19
CA ALA A 160 11.36 -3.06 -15.59
C ALA A 160 10.26 -2.25 -16.30
N LEU A 161 9.09 -2.09 -15.66
CA LEU A 161 8.00 -1.27 -16.16
C LEU A 161 8.46 0.19 -16.34
N TRP A 162 9.06 0.77 -15.32
CA TRP A 162 9.49 2.17 -15.35
C TRP A 162 10.55 2.41 -16.42
N LYS A 163 11.49 1.47 -16.60
CA LYS A 163 12.48 1.52 -17.68
C LYS A 163 11.84 1.46 -19.07
N ASP A 164 10.89 0.55 -19.29
CA ASP A 164 10.18 0.43 -20.56
C ASP A 164 9.35 1.67 -20.89
N VAL A 165 8.72 2.28 -19.88
CA VAL A 165 7.95 3.52 -20.03
C VAL A 165 8.85 4.68 -20.44
N ASN A 166 9.97 4.89 -19.75
CA ASN A 166 10.94 5.92 -20.12
C ASN A 166 11.58 5.70 -21.50
N ALA A 167 11.68 4.45 -21.93
CA ALA A 167 12.18 4.09 -23.26
C ALA A 167 11.11 4.17 -24.36
N GLY A 168 9.86 4.55 -24.04
CA GLY A 168 8.76 4.61 -24.99
C GLY A 168 8.35 3.26 -25.56
N LYS A 169 8.56 2.17 -24.82
CA LYS A 169 8.24 0.79 -25.25
C LYS A 169 6.93 0.27 -24.68
N ARG A 170 6.47 0.90 -23.59
CA ARG A 170 5.28 0.50 -22.84
C ARG A 170 4.62 1.74 -22.28
N ARG A 171 3.33 1.66 -22.03
CA ARG A 171 2.57 2.69 -21.32
C ARG A 171 1.79 2.09 -20.16
N PHE A 172 1.45 2.93 -19.20
CA PHE A 172 0.42 2.62 -18.20
C PHE A 172 -0.70 3.66 -18.31
N LYS A 173 -1.86 3.36 -17.73
CA LYS A 173 -3.02 4.26 -17.75
C LYS A 173 -3.64 4.31 -16.37
N LEU A 174 -3.86 5.52 -15.88
CA LEU A 174 -4.61 5.75 -14.65
C LEU A 174 -6.08 5.41 -14.87
N TYR A 175 -6.60 4.49 -14.06
CA TYR A 175 -8.02 4.24 -13.89
C TYR A 175 -8.42 4.69 -12.49
N ARG A 176 -9.35 5.65 -12.40
CA ARG A 176 -9.88 6.11 -11.12
C ARG A 176 -10.66 4.99 -10.43
N GLN A 177 -10.59 4.93 -9.11
CA GLN A 177 -11.39 4.01 -8.32
C GLN A 177 -12.88 4.36 -8.41
N LEU A 178 -13.66 3.53 -9.10
CA LEU A 178 -15.10 3.73 -9.31
C LEU A 178 -15.96 3.14 -8.17
N LYS A 179 -15.60 3.42 -6.92
CA LYS A 179 -16.35 2.92 -5.74
C LYS A 179 -17.63 3.73 -5.54
N MET A 180 -18.78 3.12 -5.83
CA MET A 180 -20.09 3.78 -5.74
C MET A 180 -20.48 4.17 -4.31
N TYR A 181 -20.19 3.34 -3.31
CA TYR A 181 -20.69 3.54 -1.94
C TYR A 181 -20.01 4.67 -1.17
N ASN A 182 -18.88 5.18 -1.66
CA ASN A 182 -18.18 6.34 -1.10
C ASN A 182 -18.81 7.67 -1.55
N ASP A 183 -19.63 7.65 -2.61
CA ASP A 183 -20.42 8.79 -3.04
C ASP A 183 -21.82 8.72 -2.39
N PRO A 184 -22.19 9.66 -1.50
CA PRO A 184 -23.50 9.66 -0.88
C PRO A 184 -24.68 9.72 -1.87
N SER A 185 -24.46 10.27 -3.06
CA SER A 185 -25.48 10.33 -4.13
C SER A 185 -25.69 8.98 -4.83
N LEU A 186 -24.72 8.07 -4.75
CA LEU A 186 -24.78 6.73 -5.33
C LEU A 186 -25.03 5.64 -4.29
N ASN A 187 -24.98 5.95 -2.99
CA ASN A 187 -25.18 5.00 -1.91
C ASN A 187 -26.68 4.86 -1.52
N PRO A 188 -27.34 3.71 -1.79
CA PRO A 188 -28.77 3.53 -1.53
C PRO A 188 -29.17 3.74 -0.07
N VAL A 189 -28.30 3.39 0.86
CA VAL A 189 -28.58 3.55 2.30
C VAL A 189 -28.65 5.03 2.69
N LEU A 190 -27.90 5.90 2.00
CA LEU A 190 -27.82 7.33 2.30
C LEU A 190 -28.91 8.11 1.55
N TYR A 191 -29.05 7.92 0.24
CA TYR A 191 -30.04 8.68 -0.52
C TYR A 191 -31.49 8.24 -0.24
N GLN A 192 -31.75 6.97 0.15
CA GLN A 192 -33.10 6.54 0.57
C GLN A 192 -33.49 7.10 1.95
N LYS A 193 -32.52 7.42 2.82
CA LYS A 193 -32.79 8.12 4.08
C LYS A 193 -33.13 9.60 3.86
N ALA A 194 -32.59 10.23 2.82
CA ALA A 194 -32.89 11.62 2.47
C ALA A 194 -34.26 11.82 1.79
N GLN A 195 -34.89 10.74 1.31
CA GLN A 195 -36.20 10.77 0.64
C GLN A 195 -37.38 10.44 1.56
N LYS A 196 -37.14 10.13 2.83
CA LYS A 196 -38.16 9.90 3.87
C LYS A 196 -38.24 11.09 4.80
#